data_AF-A0A2N2IV36-F1
#
_entry.id   AF-A0A2N2IV36-F1
#
_cell.length_a   1.000
_cell.length_b   1.000
_cell.length_c   1.000
_cell.angle_alpha   90.00
_cell.angle_beta   90.00
_cell.angle_gamma   90.00
#
_symmetry.space_group_name_H-M   'P 1'
#
loop_
_entity.id
_entity.type
_entity.pdbx_description
1 polymer ?
#
loop_
_entity_poly.entity_id
_entity_poly.type
_entity_poly.pdbx_seq_one_letter_code
_entity_poly.pdbx_strand_id
1 'polypeptide(L)'
;MQATNVTRDEAQTRCEALDKRLCTEIEWERACKGPNSTTYEYGAAYNAQICVMSKAGNMAPSGTSAGCRSGYDVADLHGGAFEWTASPWNRGSTSDLVVVRGGSGEPGEVVGRCANARARRPDRQFADVGFRCCAGEPNEAQVALEVERPTEPLKALARTPEMTASLEQHLPEELTKSLPKGKGGEFRIERVWKWYPIGNEQIVLASGCAHPTAHAVCGVVIARLKNEKLHPLTFAPSGWWLPNIQLDDDRRILWVYGGDGQGKYRRRVAYLWGRIGVGEPELGGVKVR
;
A
#
# COMPACT_ATOMS: atom_id res chain seq x y z
N MET A 1 5.64 10.18 29.16
CA MET A 1 5.69 9.23 28.02
C MET A 1 4.35 8.51 27.96
N GLN A 2 3.91 8.13 26.76
CA GLN A 2 2.70 7.32 26.60
C GLN A 2 2.89 5.97 27.31
N ALA A 3 1.89 5.50 28.06
CA ALA A 3 1.96 4.20 28.71
C ALA A 3 1.81 3.09 27.66
N THR A 4 2.84 2.29 27.46
CA THR A 4 2.85 1.14 26.54
C THR A 4 3.06 -0.18 27.28
N ASN A 5 3.21 -1.28 26.54
CA ASN A 5 3.44 -2.61 27.10
C ASN A 5 2.30 -3.09 28.01
N VAL A 6 1.07 -2.82 27.56
CA VAL A 6 -0.18 -3.28 28.18
C VAL A 6 -0.97 -4.09 27.15
N THR A 7 -1.73 -5.07 27.63
CA THR A 7 -2.75 -5.77 26.84
C THR A 7 -3.94 -4.84 26.56
N ARG A 8 -4.81 -5.23 25.63
CA ARG A 8 -6.03 -4.46 25.36
C ARG A 8 -6.94 -4.40 26.59
N ASP A 9 -7.08 -5.50 27.31
CA ASP A 9 -7.96 -5.57 28.47
C ASP A 9 -7.42 -4.71 29.62
N GLU A 10 -6.11 -4.71 29.87
CA GLU A 10 -5.49 -3.78 30.82
C GLU A 10 -5.70 -2.31 30.43
N ALA A 11 -5.62 -1.99 29.13
CA ALA A 11 -5.91 -0.65 28.63
C ALA A 11 -7.39 -0.26 28.84
N GLN A 12 -8.31 -1.19 28.59
CA GLN A 12 -9.74 -1.01 28.82
C GLN A 12 -10.03 -0.75 30.31
N THR A 13 -9.53 -1.61 31.21
CA THR A 13 -9.70 -1.44 32.67
C THR A 13 -9.17 -0.09 33.16
N ARG A 14 -8.05 0.39 32.61
CA ARG A 14 -7.51 1.72 32.96
C ARG A 14 -8.38 2.87 32.49
N CYS A 15 -9.07 2.72 31.35
CA CYS A 15 -10.04 3.71 30.91
C CYS A 15 -11.32 3.67 31.76
N GLU A 16 -11.81 2.48 32.10
CA GLU A 16 -13.00 2.30 32.95
C GLU A 16 -12.80 2.88 34.35
N ALA A 17 -11.59 2.77 34.91
CA ALA A 17 -11.23 3.39 36.19
C ALA A 17 -11.31 4.94 36.18
N LEU A 18 -11.49 5.56 35.00
CA LEU A 18 -11.68 7.00 34.81
C LEU A 18 -13.09 7.34 34.30
N ASP A 19 -14.06 6.42 34.43
CA ASP A 19 -15.41 6.52 33.86
C ASP A 19 -15.41 6.75 32.35
N LYS A 20 -14.45 6.12 31.66
CA LYS A 20 -14.24 6.18 30.21
C LYS A 20 -14.18 4.78 29.60
N ARG A 21 -13.89 4.71 28.31
CA ARG A 21 -13.72 3.46 27.55
C ARG A 21 -12.57 3.60 26.54
N LEU A 22 -12.12 2.50 25.96
CA LEU A 22 -11.31 2.59 24.74
C LEU A 22 -12.10 3.24 23.61
N CYS A 23 -11.42 4.05 22.80
CA CYS A 23 -11.98 4.60 21.57
C CYS A 23 -12.23 3.48 20.56
N THR A 24 -13.30 3.60 19.76
CA THR A 24 -13.43 2.76 18.55
C THR A 24 -12.43 3.22 17.50
N GLU A 25 -12.11 2.37 16.53
CA GLU A 25 -11.15 2.73 15.49
C GLU A 25 -11.64 3.90 14.62
N ILE A 26 -12.97 4.06 14.48
CA ILE A 26 -13.59 5.11 13.70
C ILE A 26 -13.54 6.44 14.46
N GLU A 27 -13.77 6.42 15.77
CA GLU A 27 -13.58 7.61 16.63
C GLU A 27 -12.13 8.08 16.60
N TRP A 28 -11.20 7.13 16.72
CA TRP A 28 -9.78 7.41 16.64
C TRP A 28 -9.40 8.05 15.30
N GLU A 29 -9.84 7.45 14.19
CA GLU A 29 -9.56 7.98 12.85
C GLU A 29 -10.19 9.36 12.66
N ARG A 30 -11.43 9.55 13.12
CA ARG A 30 -12.13 10.83 13.03
C ARG A 30 -11.40 11.93 13.79
N ALA A 31 -10.90 11.61 14.99
CA ALA A 31 -10.11 12.51 15.82
C ALA A 31 -8.79 12.89 15.13
N CYS A 32 -8.17 11.94 14.44
CA CYS A 32 -6.96 12.16 13.67
C CYS A 32 -7.19 13.05 12.46
N LYS A 33 -8.16 12.70 11.61
CA LYS A 33 -8.40 13.40 10.34
C LYS A 33 -8.95 14.83 10.51
N GLY A 34 -9.40 15.20 11.71
CA GLY A 34 -9.97 16.52 11.98
C GLY A 34 -11.23 16.83 11.15
N PRO A 35 -11.87 17.98 11.32
CA PRO A 35 -13.14 18.32 10.67
C PRO A 35 -13.11 18.17 9.14
N ASN A 36 -11.95 18.39 8.52
CA ASN A 36 -11.74 18.38 7.07
C ASN A 36 -11.42 16.99 6.48
N SER A 37 -11.41 15.93 7.29
CA SER A 37 -11.13 14.56 6.84
C SER A 37 -9.77 14.40 6.12
N THR A 38 -8.73 15.05 6.63
CA THR A 38 -7.39 15.08 6.01
C THR A 38 -6.67 13.72 6.08
N THR A 39 -5.66 13.52 5.23
CA THR A 39 -4.86 12.28 5.21
C THR A 39 -4.00 12.11 6.46
N TYR A 40 -3.44 13.21 6.93
CA TYR A 40 -2.65 13.38 8.15
C TYR A 40 -3.33 14.45 9.02
N GLU A 41 -3.01 14.51 10.29
CA GLU A 41 -3.59 15.39 11.30
C GLU A 41 -3.50 16.85 10.88
N TYR A 42 -2.36 17.21 10.30
CA TYR A 42 -2.03 18.57 9.87
C TYR A 42 -2.34 18.85 8.40
N GLY A 43 -2.86 17.90 7.62
CA GLY A 43 -3.19 18.15 6.22
C GLY A 43 -3.15 16.94 5.29
N ALA A 44 -3.29 17.20 3.98
CA ALA A 44 -3.36 16.15 2.96
C ALA A 44 -1.98 15.63 2.51
N ALA A 45 -0.94 16.46 2.59
CA ALA A 45 0.42 16.13 2.16
C ALA A 45 1.29 15.75 3.36
N TYR A 46 2.09 14.70 3.20
CA TYR A 46 2.99 14.26 4.26
C TYR A 46 4.10 15.29 4.51
N ASN A 47 4.38 15.56 5.79
CA ASN A 47 5.47 16.42 6.22
C ASN A 47 6.16 15.81 7.45
N ALA A 48 7.34 15.23 7.22
CA ALA A 48 8.15 14.60 8.26
C ALA A 48 8.63 15.55 9.38
N GLN A 49 8.56 16.87 9.17
CA GLN A 49 8.99 17.87 10.15
C GLN A 49 7.88 18.28 11.12
N ILE A 50 6.60 18.11 10.74
CA ILE A 50 5.47 18.49 11.62
C ILE A 50 5.24 17.45 12.70
N CYS A 51 5.35 16.18 12.32
CA CYS A 51 5.20 15.05 13.22
C CYS A 51 6.31 14.05 12.95
N VAL A 52 7.21 13.97 13.93
CA VAL A 52 8.41 13.16 13.82
C VAL A 52 8.08 11.71 14.17
N MET A 53 8.51 10.76 13.33
CA MET A 53 8.43 9.34 13.65
C MET A 53 9.40 9.00 14.78
N SER A 54 8.87 8.55 15.92
CA SER A 54 9.69 7.98 16.98
C SER A 54 10.42 6.73 16.49
N LYS A 55 11.61 6.50 17.03
CA LYS A 55 12.34 5.24 16.79
C LYS A 55 11.87 4.21 17.80
N ALA A 56 11.89 2.94 17.40
CA ALA A 56 11.59 1.83 18.30
C ALA A 56 12.46 1.93 19.57
N GLY A 57 11.85 1.85 20.74
CA GLY A 57 12.53 2.00 22.03
C GLY A 57 12.85 3.43 22.47
N ASN A 58 12.56 4.45 21.65
CA ASN A 58 12.75 5.86 21.99
C ASN A 58 11.52 6.69 21.58
N MET A 59 10.46 6.58 22.36
CA MET A 59 9.23 7.35 22.16
C MET A 59 9.37 8.75 22.75
N ALA A 60 9.05 9.77 21.95
CA ALA A 60 8.98 11.13 22.45
C ALA A 60 7.90 11.26 23.55
N PRO A 61 8.09 12.14 24.54
CA PRO A 61 7.02 12.52 25.46
C PRO A 61 5.80 13.06 24.69
N SER A 62 4.60 12.77 25.18
CA SER A 62 3.35 13.34 24.66
C SER A 62 3.43 14.87 24.58
N GLY A 63 2.92 15.44 23.49
CA GLY A 63 2.90 16.88 23.25
C GLY A 63 4.20 17.47 22.72
N THR A 64 5.25 16.67 22.49
CA THR A 64 6.54 17.16 21.96
C THR A 64 6.39 17.76 20.56
N SER A 65 5.57 17.16 19.70
CA SER A 65 5.32 17.66 18.35
C SER A 65 4.14 18.63 18.36
N ALA A 66 4.40 19.90 18.68
CA ALA A 66 3.36 20.93 18.81
C ALA A 66 2.49 21.10 17.53
N GLY A 67 3.08 20.96 16.35
CA GLY A 67 2.36 21.01 15.07
C GLY A 67 1.59 19.73 14.73
N CYS A 68 1.80 18.65 15.49
CA CYS A 68 1.20 17.35 15.24
C CYS A 68 -0.19 17.23 15.86
N ARG A 69 -1.11 18.04 15.33
CA ARG A 69 -2.46 18.20 15.88
C ARG A 69 -3.48 18.21 14.77
N SER A 70 -4.60 17.56 15.03
CA SER A 70 -5.76 17.63 14.15
C SER A 70 -6.48 18.97 14.30
N GLY A 71 -7.40 19.29 13.39
CA GLY A 71 -8.30 20.44 13.56
C GLY A 71 -9.28 20.33 14.75
N TYR A 72 -9.26 19.22 15.50
CA TYR A 72 -9.93 19.09 16.80
C TYR A 72 -8.99 19.31 17.99
N ASP A 73 -7.76 19.77 17.73
CA ASP A 73 -6.69 19.92 18.72
C ASP A 73 -6.26 18.61 19.40
N VAL A 74 -6.54 17.46 18.77
CA VAL A 74 -6.08 16.16 19.27
C VAL A 74 -4.66 15.92 18.77
N ALA A 75 -3.75 15.67 19.72
CA ALA A 75 -2.34 15.45 19.47
C ALA A 75 -1.92 13.98 19.63
N ASP A 76 -0.67 13.71 19.22
CA ASP A 76 0.05 12.44 19.41
C ASP A 76 -0.65 11.21 18.80
N LEU A 77 -1.46 11.40 17.76
CA LEU A 77 -2.14 10.30 17.07
C LEU A 77 -1.20 9.58 16.08
N HIS A 78 -0.10 10.20 15.64
CA HIS A 78 0.96 9.50 14.93
C HIS A 78 2.36 9.89 15.38
N GLY A 79 3.34 9.09 14.95
CA GLY A 79 4.74 9.29 15.29
C GLY A 79 5.12 8.78 16.68
N GLY A 80 4.15 8.33 17.48
CA GLY A 80 4.35 7.73 18.80
C GLY A 80 4.11 6.22 18.82
N ALA A 81 3.46 5.77 19.89
CA ALA A 81 2.97 4.40 20.02
C ALA A 81 1.79 4.16 19.07
N PHE A 82 1.58 2.91 18.69
CA PHE A 82 0.26 2.47 18.27
C PHE A 82 -0.68 2.53 19.47
N GLU A 83 -1.97 2.72 19.23
CA GLU A 83 -2.96 2.81 20.31
C GLU A 83 -4.02 1.72 20.15
N TRP A 84 -4.26 0.97 21.22
CA TRP A 84 -5.37 0.03 21.31
C TRP A 84 -6.71 0.71 21.06
N THR A 85 -7.58 0.02 20.34
CA THR A 85 -8.98 0.44 20.15
C THR A 85 -9.95 -0.62 20.65
N ALA A 86 -11.21 -0.24 20.78
CA ALA A 86 -12.30 -1.14 21.08
C ALA A 86 -12.73 -2.01 19.87
N SER A 87 -12.17 -1.79 18.68
CA SER A 87 -12.68 -2.39 17.44
C SER A 87 -11.98 -3.70 17.06
N PRO A 88 -12.74 -4.72 16.61
CA PRO A 88 -12.17 -5.93 16.02
C PRO A 88 -11.52 -5.64 14.67
N TRP A 89 -10.58 -6.49 14.23
CA TRP A 89 -9.84 -6.29 12.98
C TRP A 89 -10.71 -6.43 11.73
N ASN A 90 -11.62 -7.42 11.67
CA ASN A 90 -12.65 -7.62 10.63
C ASN A 90 -12.25 -7.33 9.17
N ARG A 91 -10.99 -7.60 8.80
CA ARG A 91 -10.46 -7.42 7.44
C ARG A 91 -9.86 -8.74 6.93
N GLY A 92 -10.70 -9.76 6.86
CA GLY A 92 -10.37 -11.06 6.28
C GLY A 92 -9.38 -11.92 7.09
N SER A 93 -9.45 -11.84 8.42
CA SER A 93 -8.76 -12.77 9.32
C SER A 93 -9.78 -13.66 10.03
N THR A 94 -9.45 -14.93 10.24
CA THR A 94 -10.22 -15.87 11.06
C THR A 94 -9.78 -15.86 12.53
N SER A 95 -8.71 -15.12 12.85
CA SER A 95 -8.20 -14.99 14.21
C SER A 95 -8.89 -13.84 14.94
N ASP A 96 -9.03 -13.97 16.25
CA ASP A 96 -9.51 -12.89 17.12
C ASP A 96 -8.42 -11.82 17.28
N LEU A 97 -8.40 -10.87 16.35
CA LEU A 97 -7.47 -9.76 16.30
C LEU A 97 -8.24 -8.46 16.47
N VAL A 98 -7.59 -7.49 17.11
CA VAL A 98 -8.13 -6.14 17.33
C VAL A 98 -7.30 -5.10 16.59
N VAL A 99 -7.92 -3.95 16.37
CA VAL A 99 -7.28 -2.83 15.68
C VAL A 99 -6.44 -2.03 16.66
N VAL A 100 -5.19 -1.77 16.27
CA VAL A 100 -4.40 -0.67 16.80
C VAL A 100 -4.21 0.40 15.72
N ARG A 101 -4.22 1.67 16.12
CA ARG A 101 -4.10 2.83 15.21
C ARG A 101 -2.86 3.66 15.48
N GLY A 102 -2.49 4.53 14.53
CA GLY A 102 -1.40 5.48 14.70
C GLY A 102 -0.02 4.85 14.54
N GLY A 103 0.86 5.08 15.52
CA GLY A 103 2.19 4.50 15.57
C GLY A 103 3.27 5.25 14.78
N SER A 104 4.44 4.63 14.76
CA SER A 104 5.65 5.12 14.09
C SER A 104 6.31 4.01 13.28
N GLY A 105 7.05 4.39 12.24
CA GLY A 105 7.79 3.46 11.38
C GLY A 105 8.07 4.01 9.99
N GLU A 106 8.74 3.20 9.18
CA GLU A 106 9.11 3.52 7.80
C GLU A 106 8.32 2.66 6.79
N PRO A 107 7.88 3.23 5.65
CA PRO A 107 8.06 4.63 5.27
C PRO A 107 7.03 5.54 5.95
N GLY A 108 7.49 6.69 6.47
CA GLY A 108 6.67 7.58 7.29
C GLY A 108 5.40 8.11 6.62
N GLU A 109 5.39 8.29 5.29
CA GLU A 109 4.20 8.74 4.53
C GLU A 109 3.10 7.68 4.38
N VAL A 110 3.39 6.44 4.78
CA VAL A 110 2.40 5.37 4.85
C VAL A 110 1.96 5.18 6.30
N VAL A 111 2.93 5.02 7.20
CA VAL A 111 2.65 4.73 8.62
C VAL A 111 2.01 5.93 9.33
N GLY A 112 2.39 7.15 8.97
CA GLY A 112 1.85 8.38 9.58
C GLY A 112 0.44 8.75 9.15
N ARG A 113 -0.20 8.02 8.23
CA ARG A 113 -1.57 8.34 7.80
C ARG A 113 -2.57 8.08 8.94
N CYS A 114 -3.58 8.92 9.05
CA CYS A 114 -4.67 8.70 10.00
C CYS A 114 -5.42 7.37 9.81
N ALA A 115 -5.44 6.85 8.58
CA ALA A 115 -6.04 5.56 8.26
C ALA A 115 -5.11 4.37 8.55
N ASN A 116 -3.87 4.60 9.01
CA ASN A 116 -2.95 3.52 9.32
C ASN A 116 -3.47 2.69 10.49
N ALA A 117 -3.49 1.38 10.29
CA ALA A 117 -3.99 0.41 11.24
C ALA A 117 -3.17 -0.87 11.17
N ARG A 118 -3.04 -1.55 12.31
CA ARG A 118 -2.44 -2.89 12.39
C ARG A 118 -3.35 -3.82 13.19
N ALA A 119 -3.32 -5.10 12.82
CA ALA A 119 -3.95 -6.15 13.60
C ALA A 119 -3.00 -6.60 14.71
N ARG A 120 -3.50 -6.70 15.93
CA ARG A 120 -2.76 -7.23 17.07
C ARG A 120 -3.62 -8.23 17.84
N ARG A 121 -2.94 -9.20 18.46
CA ARG A 121 -3.59 -10.12 19.40
C ARG A 121 -3.90 -9.37 20.71
N PRO A 122 -5.15 -9.38 21.20
CA PRO A 122 -5.53 -8.56 22.36
C PRO A 122 -4.89 -9.04 23.67
N ASP A 123 -4.54 -10.33 23.76
CA ASP A 123 -3.95 -11.00 24.93
C ASP A 123 -2.43 -10.79 25.06
N ARG A 124 -1.82 -9.95 24.22
CA ARG A 124 -0.37 -9.73 24.18
C ARG A 124 -0.02 -8.28 24.49
N GLN A 125 1.09 -8.09 25.18
CA GLN A 125 1.70 -6.79 25.39
C GLN A 125 2.71 -6.51 24.27
N PHE A 126 2.79 -5.24 23.87
CA PHE A 126 3.75 -4.78 22.89
C PHE A 126 4.39 -3.48 23.36
N ALA A 127 5.72 -3.40 23.27
CA ALA A 127 6.46 -2.20 23.67
C ALA A 127 6.07 -0.96 22.84
N ASP A 128 5.57 -1.17 21.62
CA ASP A 128 5.14 -0.13 20.70
C ASP A 128 3.63 0.19 20.77
N VAL A 129 2.86 -0.43 21.68
CA VAL A 129 1.41 -0.23 21.78
C VAL A 129 1.02 0.30 23.16
N GLY A 130 0.37 1.46 23.16
CA GLY A 130 -0.31 2.09 24.29
C GLY A 130 -1.81 2.24 24.02
N PHE A 131 -2.44 3.28 24.55
CA PHE A 131 -3.88 3.52 24.39
C PHE A 131 -4.28 4.95 24.71
N ARG A 132 -5.49 5.32 24.29
CA ARG A 132 -6.20 6.50 24.77
C ARG A 132 -7.65 6.17 25.11
N CYS A 133 -8.21 6.94 26.03
CA CYS A 133 -9.58 6.77 26.48
C CYS A 133 -10.52 7.78 25.80
N CYS A 134 -11.69 7.30 25.38
CA CYS A 134 -12.82 8.10 24.92
C CYS A 134 -13.92 8.13 25.98
N ALA A 135 -14.77 9.15 25.94
CA ALA A 135 -15.90 9.32 26.85
C ALA A 135 -17.21 9.43 26.05
N GLY A 136 -18.33 9.16 26.71
CA GLY A 136 -19.66 9.17 26.10
C GLY A 136 -19.99 7.92 25.29
N GLU A 137 -21.14 7.95 24.62
CA GLU A 137 -21.63 6.82 23.82
C GLU A 137 -20.66 6.44 22.70
N PRO A 138 -20.44 5.15 22.44
CA PRO A 138 -19.60 4.68 21.35
C PRO A 138 -20.22 4.97 19.98
N ASN A 139 -19.39 5.38 19.03
CA ASN A 139 -19.77 5.29 17.63
C ASN A 139 -19.93 3.81 17.24
N GLU A 140 -21.15 3.41 16.92
CA GLU A 140 -21.51 2.03 16.59
C GLU A 140 -21.07 1.58 15.19
N ALA A 141 -20.61 2.49 14.33
CA ALA A 141 -20.11 2.12 13.01
C ALA A 141 -18.89 1.20 13.14
N GLN A 142 -18.84 0.18 12.27
CA GLN A 142 -17.76 -0.80 12.25
C GLN A 142 -17.16 -0.90 10.86
N VAL A 143 -15.86 -1.18 10.80
CA VAL A 143 -15.18 -1.54 9.56
C VAL A 143 -15.21 -3.06 9.43
N ALA A 144 -16.11 -3.57 8.60
CA ALA A 144 -16.16 -4.98 8.21
C ALA A 144 -15.89 -5.08 6.72
N LEU A 145 -14.73 -5.63 6.36
CA LEU A 145 -14.34 -5.85 4.96
C LEU A 145 -14.36 -7.34 4.66
N GLU A 146 -15.17 -7.70 3.68
CA GLU A 146 -15.01 -8.97 2.98
C GLU A 146 -13.72 -8.90 2.17
N VAL A 147 -12.82 -9.87 2.38
CA VAL A 147 -11.52 -9.89 1.70
C VAL A 147 -11.43 -11.13 0.82
N GLU A 148 -11.45 -10.89 -0.48
CA GLU A 148 -11.22 -11.90 -1.49
C GLU A 148 -9.71 -12.05 -1.75
N ARG A 149 -9.24 -13.30 -1.70
CA ARG A 149 -7.85 -13.67 -2.02
C ARG A 149 -7.85 -14.82 -3.03
N PRO A 150 -7.78 -14.54 -4.34
CA PRO A 150 -7.71 -15.58 -5.35
C PRO A 150 -6.55 -16.54 -5.08
N THR A 151 -6.81 -17.84 -5.24
CA THR A 151 -5.80 -18.90 -5.10
C THR A 151 -4.72 -18.80 -6.18
N GLU A 152 -5.09 -18.34 -7.38
CA GLU A 152 -4.20 -18.01 -8.48
C GLU A 152 -3.81 -16.52 -8.42
N PRO A 153 -2.64 -16.16 -7.85
CA PRO A 153 -2.15 -14.79 -7.76
C PRO A 153 -1.92 -14.09 -9.10
N LEU A 154 -1.52 -14.82 -10.13
CA LEU A 154 -1.19 -14.28 -11.44
C LEU A 154 -1.91 -15.11 -12.49
N LYS A 155 -3.00 -14.56 -13.03
CA LYS A 155 -3.87 -15.24 -13.97
C LYS A 155 -3.77 -14.62 -15.34
N ALA A 156 -3.42 -15.42 -16.35
CA ALA A 156 -3.45 -14.98 -17.73
C ALA A 156 -4.88 -14.66 -18.18
N LEU A 157 -5.03 -13.61 -18.98
CA LEU A 157 -6.31 -13.17 -19.51
C LEU A 157 -6.34 -13.23 -21.03
N ALA A 158 -7.51 -13.58 -21.56
CA ALA A 158 -7.81 -13.34 -22.95
C ALA A 158 -7.80 -11.82 -23.21
N ARG A 159 -7.16 -11.42 -24.32
CA ARG A 159 -7.22 -10.04 -24.81
C ARG A 159 -8.60 -9.80 -25.42
N THR A 160 -9.19 -8.65 -25.14
CA THR A 160 -10.33 -8.13 -25.90
C THR A 160 -9.90 -6.84 -26.59
N PRO A 161 -10.46 -6.51 -27.77
CA PRO A 161 -10.14 -5.29 -28.49
C PRO A 161 -10.30 -4.02 -27.63
N GLU A 162 -11.33 -3.98 -26.79
CA GLU A 162 -11.65 -2.85 -25.92
C GLU A 162 -10.57 -2.67 -24.84
N MET A 163 -10.13 -3.77 -24.22
CA MET A 163 -9.09 -3.74 -23.20
C MET A 163 -7.74 -3.30 -23.81
N THR A 164 -7.36 -3.86 -24.95
CA THR A 164 -6.11 -3.48 -25.63
C THR A 164 -6.14 -2.03 -26.07
N ALA A 165 -7.25 -1.57 -26.66
CA ALA A 165 -7.40 -0.17 -27.07
C ALA A 165 -7.33 0.79 -25.88
N SER A 166 -7.99 0.46 -24.76
CA SER A 166 -7.95 1.27 -23.54
C SER A 166 -6.53 1.44 -23.00
N LEU A 167 -5.74 0.35 -22.97
CA LEU A 167 -4.34 0.37 -22.53
C LEU A 167 -3.43 1.11 -23.50
N GLU A 168 -3.58 0.88 -24.81
CA GLU A 168 -2.76 1.53 -25.85
C GLU A 168 -3.05 3.04 -25.96
N GLN A 169 -4.27 3.48 -25.65
CA GLN A 169 -4.62 4.90 -25.62
C GLN A 169 -4.07 5.63 -24.39
N HIS A 170 -3.87 4.91 -23.29
CA HIS A 170 -3.38 5.46 -22.03
C HIS A 170 -2.07 4.77 -21.68
N LEU A 171 -1.02 4.97 -22.47
CA LEU A 171 0.29 4.47 -22.08
C LEU A 171 0.89 5.36 -20.97
N PRO A 172 1.66 4.78 -20.04
CA PRO A 172 2.45 5.57 -19.09
C PRO A 172 3.31 6.62 -19.80
N GLU A 173 3.53 7.75 -19.15
CA GLU A 173 4.27 8.88 -19.74
C GLU A 173 5.71 8.47 -20.07
N GLU A 174 6.35 7.67 -19.21
CA GLU A 174 7.70 7.15 -19.43
C GLU A 174 7.82 6.30 -20.70
N LEU A 175 6.81 5.47 -20.99
CA LEU A 175 6.78 4.66 -22.21
C LEU A 175 6.54 5.57 -23.41
N THR A 176 5.53 6.44 -23.34
CA THR A 176 5.16 7.35 -24.44
C THR A 176 6.35 8.20 -24.91
N LYS A 177 7.17 8.68 -23.96
CA LYS A 177 8.40 9.43 -24.27
C LYS A 177 9.50 8.59 -24.93
N SER A 178 9.54 7.29 -24.65
CA SER A 178 10.53 6.36 -25.22
C SER A 178 10.15 5.85 -26.61
N LEU A 179 8.86 5.92 -26.98
CA LEU A 179 8.38 5.45 -28.27
C LEU A 179 8.77 6.44 -29.38
N PRO A 180 9.49 5.99 -30.42
CA PRO A 180 9.81 6.85 -31.55
C PRO A 180 8.58 7.15 -32.40
N LYS A 181 8.59 8.31 -33.06
CA LYS A 181 7.50 8.75 -33.93
C LYS A 181 7.59 8.07 -35.30
N GLY A 182 6.44 7.69 -35.85
CA GLY A 182 6.34 7.13 -37.20
C GLY A 182 6.06 5.62 -37.23
N LYS A 183 6.24 5.02 -38.40
CA LYS A 183 5.87 3.62 -38.66
C LYS A 183 6.59 2.67 -37.70
N GLY A 184 5.84 1.80 -37.03
CA GLY A 184 6.38 0.83 -36.07
C GLY A 184 6.63 1.39 -34.66
N GLY A 185 6.40 2.69 -34.42
CA GLY A 185 6.47 3.28 -33.08
C GLY A 185 5.25 3.00 -32.19
N GLU A 186 4.19 2.42 -32.75
CA GLU A 186 2.98 2.06 -32.02
C GLU A 186 3.25 0.86 -31.11
N PHE A 187 3.04 1.05 -29.80
CA PHE A 187 3.16 -0.03 -28.84
C PHE A 187 1.92 -0.93 -28.92
N ARG A 188 2.11 -2.22 -29.17
CA ARG A 188 1.03 -3.19 -29.31
C ARG A 188 1.04 -4.19 -28.17
N ILE A 189 -0.12 -4.37 -27.54
CA ILE A 189 -0.30 -5.28 -26.41
C ILE A 189 -0.47 -6.72 -26.90
N GLU A 190 0.40 -7.60 -26.44
CA GLU A 190 0.46 -9.01 -26.87
C GLU A 190 -0.08 -9.99 -25.84
N ARG A 191 0.14 -9.73 -24.54
CA ARG A 191 -0.27 -10.63 -23.46
C ARG A 191 -0.77 -9.82 -22.26
N VAL A 192 -1.78 -10.34 -21.57
CA VAL A 192 -2.39 -9.66 -20.42
C VAL A 192 -2.57 -10.63 -19.26
N TRP A 193 -2.34 -10.15 -18.05
CA TRP A 193 -2.58 -10.88 -16.80
C TRP A 193 -3.33 -10.01 -15.79
N LYS A 194 -4.07 -10.66 -14.91
CA LYS A 194 -4.49 -10.11 -13.62
C LYS A 194 -3.54 -10.60 -12.54
N TRP A 195 -3.06 -9.66 -11.74
CA TRP A 195 -2.20 -9.91 -10.59
C TRP A 195 -2.90 -9.46 -9.30
N TYR A 196 -2.92 -10.36 -8.32
CA TYR A 196 -3.54 -10.18 -7.01
C TYR A 196 -2.46 -10.22 -5.91
N PRO A 197 -1.73 -9.09 -5.70
CA PRO A 197 -0.61 -9.04 -4.76
C PRO A 197 -1.07 -9.17 -3.30
N ILE A 198 -2.25 -8.63 -2.98
CA ILE A 198 -2.90 -8.72 -1.68
C ILE A 198 -4.42 -8.91 -1.88
N GLY A 199 -5.14 -9.19 -0.79
CA GLY A 199 -6.59 -9.32 -0.86
C GLY A 199 -7.27 -8.02 -1.29
N ASN A 200 -8.35 -8.13 -2.07
CA ASN A 200 -9.09 -7.02 -2.69
C ASN A 200 -8.28 -6.08 -3.58
N GLU A 201 -7.03 -6.40 -3.92
CA GLU A 201 -6.24 -5.62 -4.87
C GLU A 201 -6.08 -6.40 -6.16
N GLN A 202 -6.34 -5.73 -7.29
CA GLN A 202 -6.18 -6.29 -8.62
C GLN A 202 -5.39 -5.31 -9.51
N ILE A 203 -4.27 -5.79 -10.02
CA ILE A 203 -3.42 -5.08 -10.96
C ILE A 203 -3.49 -5.77 -12.32
N VAL A 204 -3.61 -5.00 -13.39
CA VAL A 204 -3.56 -5.50 -14.76
C VAL A 204 -2.15 -5.29 -15.29
N LEU A 205 -1.56 -6.37 -15.81
CA LEU A 205 -0.25 -6.37 -16.44
C LEU A 205 -0.45 -6.63 -17.92
N ALA A 206 0.10 -5.77 -18.78
CA ALA A 206 -0.05 -5.90 -20.21
C ALA A 206 1.30 -5.79 -20.90
N SER A 207 1.81 -6.92 -21.38
CA SER A 207 3.08 -6.99 -22.10
C SER A 207 2.90 -6.65 -23.56
N GLY A 208 3.85 -5.93 -24.14
CA GLY A 208 3.82 -5.54 -25.53
C GLY A 208 5.15 -5.01 -26.03
N CYS A 209 5.17 -4.65 -27.31
CA CYS A 209 6.33 -4.10 -27.99
C CYS A 209 5.93 -3.05 -29.04
N ALA A 210 6.83 -2.10 -29.30
CA ALA A 210 6.86 -1.32 -30.53
C ALA A 210 8.09 -1.74 -31.36
N HIS A 211 7.96 -1.77 -32.69
CA HIS A 211 8.99 -2.20 -33.64
C HIS A 211 9.36 -1.10 -34.66
N PRO A 212 9.99 -0.01 -34.22
CA PRO A 212 10.25 1.16 -35.07
C PRO A 212 11.51 1.02 -35.93
N THR A 213 12.45 0.19 -35.49
CA THR A 213 13.73 -0.08 -36.16
C THR A 213 14.11 -1.55 -35.97
N ALA A 214 15.39 -1.90 -36.15
CA ALA A 214 15.92 -3.22 -35.86
C ALA A 214 15.78 -3.62 -34.37
N HIS A 215 15.67 -2.65 -33.46
CA HIS A 215 15.51 -2.90 -32.02
C HIS A 215 14.10 -2.51 -31.58
N ALA A 216 13.41 -3.45 -30.93
CA ALA A 216 12.09 -3.22 -30.37
C ALA A 216 12.17 -2.43 -29.06
N VAL A 217 11.09 -1.75 -28.70
CA VAL A 217 10.86 -1.19 -27.36
C VAL A 217 9.77 -2.02 -26.70
N CYS A 218 10.16 -2.93 -25.82
CA CYS A 218 9.28 -3.89 -25.17
C CYS A 218 9.20 -3.66 -23.67
N GLY A 219 8.10 -4.12 -23.06
CA GLY A 219 7.95 -4.14 -21.62
C GLY A 219 6.52 -4.45 -21.20
N VAL A 220 6.22 -4.13 -19.94
CA VAL A 220 4.93 -4.38 -19.30
C VAL A 220 4.31 -3.05 -18.87
N VAL A 221 3.15 -2.72 -19.43
CA VAL A 221 2.27 -1.67 -18.92
C VAL A 221 1.56 -2.21 -17.69
N ILE A 222 1.71 -1.52 -16.56
CA ILE A 222 1.10 -1.89 -15.29
C ILE A 222 -0.01 -0.90 -15.01
N ALA A 223 -1.24 -1.38 -14.87
CA ALA A 223 -2.43 -0.56 -14.69
C ALA A 223 -3.32 -1.07 -13.56
N ARG A 224 -4.15 -0.19 -13.02
CA ARG A 224 -5.21 -0.54 -12.05
C ARG A 224 -6.57 -0.32 -12.70
N LEU A 225 -7.48 -1.25 -12.50
CA LEU A 225 -8.88 -1.07 -12.90
C LEU A 225 -9.61 -0.26 -11.83
N LYS A 226 -10.18 0.88 -12.19
CA LYS A 226 -11.07 1.68 -11.33
C LYS A 226 -12.31 2.07 -12.12
N ASN A 227 -13.49 1.84 -11.58
CA ASN A 227 -14.77 2.16 -12.24
C ASN A 227 -14.79 1.66 -13.70
N GLU A 228 -14.39 0.40 -13.90
CA GLU A 228 -14.30 -0.28 -15.20
C GLU A 228 -13.30 0.31 -16.20
N LYS A 229 -12.50 1.30 -15.79
CA LYS A 229 -11.46 1.93 -16.63
C LYS A 229 -10.07 1.57 -16.16
N LEU A 230 -9.17 1.33 -17.10
CA LEU A 230 -7.77 1.05 -16.81
C LEU A 230 -7.01 2.36 -16.63
N HIS A 231 -6.44 2.52 -15.44
CA HIS A 231 -5.58 3.65 -15.08
C HIS A 231 -4.14 3.17 -15.01
N PRO A 232 -3.28 3.62 -15.93
CA PRO A 232 -1.86 3.25 -15.93
C PRO A 232 -1.21 3.73 -14.64
N LEU A 233 -0.37 2.87 -14.07
CA LEU A 233 0.43 3.16 -12.89
C LEU A 233 1.88 3.44 -13.28
N THR A 234 2.48 2.53 -14.06
CA THR A 234 3.86 2.64 -14.52
C THR A 234 4.15 1.64 -15.65
N PHE A 235 5.34 1.71 -16.23
CA PHE A 235 5.89 0.80 -17.21
C PHE A 235 7.16 0.09 -16.69
N ALA A 236 7.25 -1.22 -16.91
CA ALA A 236 8.44 -2.02 -16.63
C ALA A 236 9.13 -2.42 -17.94
N PRO A 237 10.28 -1.81 -18.31
CA PRO A 237 10.97 -2.11 -19.56
C PRO A 237 11.58 -3.52 -19.59
N SER A 238 11.52 -4.18 -20.75
CA SER A 238 12.18 -5.48 -21.01
C SER A 238 13.17 -5.43 -22.18
N GLY A 239 13.52 -4.22 -22.63
CA GLY A 239 14.51 -4.01 -23.68
C GLY A 239 13.91 -4.32 -25.04
N TRP A 240 14.56 -5.19 -25.80
CA TRP A 240 14.16 -5.54 -27.17
C TRP A 240 13.25 -6.77 -27.23
N TRP A 241 12.99 -7.41 -26.10
CA TRP A 241 12.33 -8.71 -26.06
C TRP A 241 10.95 -8.59 -25.45
N LEU A 242 9.96 -9.22 -26.08
CA LEU A 242 8.65 -9.38 -25.46
C LEU A 242 8.82 -10.10 -24.12
N PRO A 243 8.38 -9.50 -22.99
CA PRO A 243 8.75 -10.03 -21.70
C PRO A 243 8.04 -11.34 -21.38
N ASN A 244 8.73 -12.15 -20.58
CA ASN A 244 8.11 -13.19 -19.78
C ASN A 244 7.93 -12.66 -18.35
N ILE A 245 6.78 -12.91 -17.74
CA ILE A 245 6.47 -12.50 -16.36
C ILE A 245 6.36 -13.77 -15.51
N GLN A 246 7.08 -13.80 -14.40
CA GLN A 246 6.97 -14.87 -13.42
C GLN A 246 6.67 -14.31 -12.04
N LEU A 247 5.84 -15.01 -11.28
CA LEU A 247 5.61 -14.70 -9.89
C LEU A 247 6.78 -15.21 -9.04
N ASP A 248 7.14 -14.43 -8.04
CA ASP A 248 8.06 -14.84 -6.99
C ASP A 248 7.33 -15.69 -5.93
N ASP A 249 8.07 -16.24 -4.96
CA ASP A 249 7.47 -16.90 -3.80
C ASP A 249 6.64 -15.92 -2.95
N ASP A 250 7.08 -14.66 -2.86
CA ASP A 250 6.22 -13.59 -2.35
C ASP A 250 5.26 -13.13 -3.46
N ARG A 251 3.97 -13.40 -3.28
CA ARG A 251 2.90 -13.00 -4.21
C ARG A 251 2.88 -11.50 -4.55
N ARG A 252 3.49 -10.65 -3.72
CA ARG A 252 3.63 -9.19 -3.95
C ARG A 252 4.80 -8.84 -4.85
N ILE A 253 5.54 -9.83 -5.36
CA ILE A 253 6.70 -9.64 -6.23
C ILE A 253 6.49 -10.43 -7.53
N LEU A 254 6.87 -9.80 -8.63
CA LEU A 254 6.96 -10.39 -9.96
C LEU A 254 8.35 -10.11 -10.55
N TRP A 255 8.77 -10.99 -11.45
CA TRP A 255 9.97 -10.84 -12.26
C TRP A 255 9.59 -10.64 -13.72
N VAL A 256 10.04 -9.53 -14.29
CA VAL A 256 9.91 -9.22 -15.72
C VAL A 256 11.24 -9.56 -16.39
N TYR A 257 11.25 -10.59 -17.22
CA TYR A 257 12.44 -11.02 -17.95
C TYR A 257 12.51 -10.31 -19.30
N GLY A 258 13.71 -9.84 -19.64
CA GLY A 258 13.97 -9.11 -20.87
C GLY A 258 15.39 -9.34 -21.37
N GLY A 259 15.75 -8.54 -22.37
CA GLY A 259 17.09 -8.55 -22.91
C GLY A 259 17.33 -7.42 -23.89
N ASP A 260 18.58 -7.01 -24.00
CA ASP A 260 19.05 -5.99 -24.93
C ASP A 260 20.47 -6.34 -25.42
N GLY A 261 21.19 -5.37 -25.99
CA GLY A 261 22.54 -5.55 -26.50
C GLY A 261 23.58 -5.99 -25.46
N GLN A 262 23.30 -5.86 -24.16
CA GLN A 262 24.16 -6.35 -23.07
C GLN A 262 23.81 -7.79 -22.65
N GLY A 263 22.72 -8.36 -23.19
CA GLY A 263 22.30 -9.73 -22.94
C GLY A 263 21.01 -9.83 -22.14
N LYS A 264 20.82 -10.98 -21.48
CA LYS A 264 19.61 -11.33 -20.73
C LYS A 264 19.61 -10.67 -19.36
N TYR A 265 18.47 -10.15 -18.93
CA TYR A 265 18.26 -9.64 -17.59
C TYR A 265 16.85 -9.91 -17.08
N ARG A 266 16.64 -9.67 -15.79
CA ARG A 266 15.31 -9.59 -15.19
C ARG A 266 15.17 -8.31 -14.37
N ARG A 267 13.94 -7.85 -14.17
CA ARG A 267 13.60 -6.73 -13.30
C ARG A 267 12.60 -7.17 -12.26
N ARG A 268 12.79 -6.69 -11.03
CA ARG A 268 11.84 -6.89 -9.95
C ARG A 268 10.70 -5.87 -10.06
N VAL A 269 9.46 -6.34 -10.04
CA VAL A 269 8.25 -5.51 -9.90
C VAL A 269 7.60 -5.87 -8.59
N ALA A 270 7.36 -4.89 -7.71
CA ALA A 270 6.83 -5.15 -6.37
C ALA A 270 5.66 -4.24 -6.02
N TYR A 271 4.65 -4.84 -5.39
CA TYR A 271 3.55 -4.11 -4.78
C TYR A 271 3.90 -3.79 -3.33
N LEU A 272 4.07 -2.50 -3.03
CA LEU A 272 4.45 -2.00 -1.71
C LEU A 272 3.48 -0.89 -1.30
N TRP A 273 2.69 -1.14 -0.25
CA TRP A 273 1.79 -0.15 0.35
C TRP A 273 0.85 0.57 -0.64
N GLY A 274 0.25 -0.16 -1.57
CA GLY A 274 -0.66 0.43 -2.57
C GLY A 274 0.02 0.96 -3.84
N ARG A 275 1.35 0.97 -3.88
CA ARG A 275 2.18 1.44 -4.99
C ARG A 275 2.88 0.27 -5.69
N ILE A 276 3.28 0.50 -6.93
CA ILE A 276 4.12 -0.41 -7.72
C ILE A 276 5.52 0.18 -7.78
N GLY A 277 6.53 -0.58 -7.37
CA GLY A 277 7.94 -0.27 -7.60
C GLY A 277 8.50 -1.16 -8.70
N VAL A 278 9.30 -0.57 -9.59
CA VAL A 278 10.07 -1.28 -10.63
C VAL A 278 11.55 -1.11 -10.31
N GLY A 279 12.27 -2.22 -10.19
CA GLY A 279 13.69 -2.24 -9.88
C GLY A 279 14.59 -2.10 -11.11
N GLU A 280 15.87 -1.87 -10.83
CA GLU A 280 16.95 -1.90 -11.83
C GLU A 280 17.13 -3.29 -12.44
N PRO A 281 17.71 -3.40 -13.67
CA PRO A 281 17.89 -4.69 -14.32
C PRO A 281 19.02 -5.49 -13.66
N GLU A 282 18.74 -6.75 -13.34
CA GLU A 282 19.70 -7.73 -12.83
C GLU A 282 20.27 -8.56 -13.98
N LEU A 283 21.55 -8.37 -14.30
CA LEU A 283 22.27 -9.11 -15.33
C LEU A 283 22.68 -10.51 -14.82
N GLY A 284 22.63 -11.53 -15.69
CA GLY A 284 23.31 -12.81 -15.45
C GLY A 284 22.63 -13.80 -14.48
N GLY A 285 21.37 -13.59 -14.10
CA GLY A 285 20.69 -14.37 -13.04
C GLY A 285 19.67 -15.43 -13.47
N VAL A 286 19.77 -16.05 -14.66
CA VAL A 286 18.73 -16.98 -15.13
C VAL A 286 19.23 -18.44 -15.19
N LYS A 287 18.93 -19.23 -14.16
CA LYS A 287 18.62 -20.65 -14.36
C LYS A 287 17.15 -20.75 -14.74
N VAL A 288 16.86 -20.87 -16.03
CA VAL A 288 15.53 -21.30 -16.49
C VAL A 288 15.45 -22.79 -16.13
N ARG A 289 14.53 -23.17 -15.26
CA ARG A 289 14.02 -24.55 -15.22
C ARG A 289 12.68 -24.56 -15.92
#